data_AF-A0A812WPV3-F1
#
_entry.id   AF-A0A812WPV3-F1
#
_cell.length_a   1.000
_cell.length_b   1.000
_cell.length_c   1.000
_cell.angle_alpha   90.00
_cell.angle_beta   90.00
_cell.angle_gamma   90.00
#
_symmetry.space_group_name_H-M   'P 1'
#
loop_
_entity.id
_entity.type
_entity.pdbx_description
1 polymer ?
#
loop_
_entity_poly.entity_id
_entity_poly.type
_entity_poly.pdbx_seq_one_letter_code
_entity_poly.pdbx_strand_id
1 'polypeptide(L)'
;MQRGHAGVPSLHSQPASSGQDVDTKPLSTEGARIFRADANRTFRSESNRLICIKLLSFSQQKFGDYQQSLGYVAGLLLLFFDPATCFKVLTVLNDSPKYLPGYWRGEATACAVDGYVCTNLLKPHLKQRLQELGLLPETFVQKWFAGLCIHHLPYGTLFDFLDNFFRVGNAYLFQFFLAFFDEFEADIMNAANNPEANMLIRFESAPQERLAKTVKAATEARYDAQVKSIDVHRCRITAFQEALSKRLQSANEGMWQKMDDGIMFSDEEDG
;
A
#
# COMPACT_ATOMS: atom_id res chain seq x y z
N MET A 1 -59.47 -17.42 -49.08
CA MET A 1 -59.76 -18.49 -48.10
C MET A 1 -58.71 -19.58 -48.30
N GLN A 2 -58.02 -20.16 -47.33
CA GLN A 2 -57.84 -19.92 -45.90
C GLN A 2 -56.43 -20.44 -45.61
N ARG A 3 -55.69 -19.69 -44.80
CA ARG A 3 -54.31 -19.96 -44.37
C ARG A 3 -54.29 -21.14 -43.40
N GLY A 4 -53.40 -22.11 -43.62
CA GLY A 4 -53.00 -23.10 -42.61
C GLY A 4 -51.57 -22.80 -42.14
N HIS A 5 -51.45 -22.25 -40.93
CA HIS A 5 -50.18 -21.99 -40.25
C HIS A 5 -49.56 -23.29 -39.73
N ALA A 6 -48.37 -23.65 -40.21
CA ALA A 6 -47.46 -24.53 -39.50
C ALA A 6 -46.41 -23.66 -38.79
N GLY A 7 -46.41 -23.71 -37.45
CA GLY A 7 -45.64 -22.84 -36.58
C GLY A 7 -44.14 -23.08 -36.68
N VAL A 8 -43.41 -21.99 -36.88
CA VAL A 8 -41.95 -21.90 -36.68
C VAL A 8 -41.71 -21.74 -35.18
N PRO A 9 -40.86 -22.55 -34.51
CA PRO A 9 -40.55 -22.32 -33.11
C PRO A 9 -39.68 -21.07 -32.98
N SER A 10 -40.20 -20.06 -32.29
CA SER A 10 -39.45 -18.87 -31.89
C SER A 10 -38.38 -19.26 -30.87
N LEU A 11 -37.11 -19.18 -31.25
CA LEU A 11 -35.97 -19.21 -30.34
C LEU A 11 -35.88 -17.85 -29.63
N HIS A 12 -36.73 -17.67 -28.62
CA HIS A 12 -36.51 -16.65 -27.60
C HIS A 12 -35.57 -17.21 -26.54
N SER A 13 -34.36 -16.65 -26.58
CA SER A 13 -33.33 -16.69 -25.56
C SER A 13 -33.86 -16.32 -24.18
N GLN A 14 -33.70 -17.22 -23.22
CA GLN A 14 -33.53 -16.87 -21.81
C GLN A 14 -32.15 -17.33 -21.36
N PRO A 15 -31.26 -16.46 -20.86
CA PRO A 15 -30.08 -16.93 -20.18
C PRO A 15 -30.49 -17.45 -18.80
N ALA A 16 -30.09 -18.69 -18.52
CA ALA A 16 -30.24 -19.32 -17.21
C ALA A 16 -29.58 -18.44 -16.14
N SER A 17 -30.36 -17.99 -15.17
CA SER A 17 -29.86 -17.30 -13.98
C SER A 17 -29.12 -18.29 -13.09
N SER A 18 -27.82 -18.41 -13.26
CA SER A 18 -26.95 -18.96 -12.22
C SER A 18 -26.86 -17.91 -11.11
N GLY A 19 -27.80 -17.98 -10.16
CA GLY A 19 -27.74 -17.21 -8.93
C GLY A 19 -26.50 -17.65 -8.15
N GLN A 20 -25.40 -16.94 -8.34
CA GLN A 20 -24.41 -16.83 -7.29
C GLN A 20 -25.13 -16.09 -6.16
N ASP A 21 -25.32 -16.76 -5.03
CA ASP A 21 -25.75 -16.11 -3.79
C ASP A 21 -24.77 -14.97 -3.50
N VAL A 22 -25.17 -13.77 -3.89
CA VAL A 22 -24.53 -12.54 -3.49
C VAL A 22 -24.86 -12.43 -2.01
N ASP A 23 -23.89 -12.67 -1.14
CA ASP A 23 -24.04 -12.42 0.28
C ASP A 23 -24.47 -10.95 0.45
N THR A 24 -25.76 -10.77 0.74
CA THR A 24 -26.41 -9.47 0.91
C THR A 24 -26.30 -8.97 2.34
N LYS A 25 -25.53 -9.66 3.20
CA LYS A 25 -25.28 -9.19 4.56
C LYS A 25 -24.74 -7.76 4.50
N PRO A 26 -25.37 -6.81 5.21
CA PRO A 26 -24.84 -5.47 5.35
C PRO A 26 -23.42 -5.60 5.91
N LEU A 27 -22.45 -4.95 5.29
CA LEU A 27 -21.09 -4.83 5.81
C LEU A 27 -21.18 -4.08 7.15
N SER A 28 -21.37 -4.81 8.25
CA SER A 28 -21.73 -4.26 9.56
C SER A 28 -20.51 -4.08 10.48
N THR A 29 -19.35 -3.78 9.92
CA THR A 29 -18.10 -3.60 10.66
C THR A 29 -17.50 -2.23 10.37
N GLU A 30 -16.69 -1.69 11.29
CA GLU A 30 -15.93 -0.45 11.09
C GLU A 30 -15.15 -0.43 9.76
N GLY A 31 -14.71 -1.61 9.28
CA GLY A 31 -14.11 -1.78 7.94
C GLY A 31 -15.01 -1.30 6.79
N ALA A 32 -16.32 -1.47 6.89
CA ALA A 32 -17.28 -1.00 5.87
C ALA A 32 -17.28 0.53 5.71
N ARG A 33 -17.07 1.26 6.82
CA ARG A 33 -16.97 2.73 6.80
C ARG A 33 -15.67 3.16 6.13
N ILE A 34 -14.57 2.50 6.44
CA ILE A 34 -13.26 2.77 5.85
C ILE A 34 -13.30 2.51 4.34
N PHE A 35 -13.85 1.37 3.90
CA PHE A 35 -13.97 1.04 2.47
C PHE A 35 -14.84 2.02 1.73
N ARG A 36 -15.95 2.46 2.35
CA ARG A 36 -16.81 3.48 1.78
C ARG A 36 -16.08 4.81 1.62
N ALA A 37 -15.30 5.20 2.62
CA ALA A 37 -14.49 6.43 2.56
C ALA A 37 -13.44 6.35 1.43
N ASP A 38 -12.70 5.25 1.32
CA ASP A 38 -11.69 5.08 0.26
C ASP A 38 -12.33 4.99 -1.13
N ALA A 39 -13.46 4.28 -1.27
CA ALA A 39 -14.22 4.23 -2.51
C ALA A 39 -14.76 5.61 -2.92
N ASN A 40 -15.25 6.41 -1.96
CA ASN A 40 -15.70 7.80 -2.20
C ASN A 40 -14.57 8.70 -2.71
N ARG A 41 -13.34 8.53 -2.20
CA ARG A 41 -12.17 9.29 -2.67
C ARG A 41 -11.66 8.82 -4.03
N THR A 42 -11.95 7.57 -4.41
CA THR A 42 -11.44 6.94 -5.64
C THR A 42 -12.42 7.10 -6.83
N PHE A 43 -13.72 6.88 -6.62
CA PHE A 43 -14.71 6.80 -7.70
C PHE A 43 -15.87 7.77 -7.55
N ARG A 44 -16.18 8.49 -8.64
CA ARG A 44 -17.32 9.43 -8.71
C ARG A 44 -18.68 8.75 -8.82
N SER A 45 -18.78 7.61 -9.49
CA SER A 45 -20.06 6.91 -9.67
C SER A 45 -20.37 5.96 -8.52
N GLU A 46 -21.64 5.89 -8.12
CA GLU A 46 -22.07 5.00 -7.04
C GLU A 46 -21.85 3.53 -7.37
N SER A 47 -22.14 3.12 -8.60
CA SER A 47 -21.91 1.76 -9.07
C SER A 47 -20.45 1.32 -8.89
N ASN A 48 -19.48 2.16 -9.31
CA ASN A 48 -18.06 1.81 -9.18
C ASN A 48 -17.62 1.81 -7.72
N ARG A 49 -18.19 2.68 -6.87
CA ARG A 49 -17.94 2.64 -5.42
C ARG A 49 -18.39 1.32 -4.80
N LEU A 50 -19.59 0.84 -5.16
CA LEU A 50 -20.10 -0.44 -4.66
C LEU A 50 -19.22 -1.62 -5.12
N ILE A 51 -18.73 -1.58 -6.36
CA ILE A 51 -17.78 -2.57 -6.88
C ILE A 51 -16.48 -2.56 -6.05
N CYS A 52 -15.91 -1.37 -5.81
CA CYS A 52 -14.69 -1.21 -5.01
C CYS A 52 -14.89 -1.71 -3.58
N ILE A 53 -15.97 -1.31 -2.91
CA ILE A 53 -16.30 -1.75 -1.54
C ILE A 53 -16.39 -3.28 -1.47
N LYS A 54 -17.07 -3.92 -2.43
CA LYS A 54 -17.16 -5.39 -2.47
C LYS A 54 -15.78 -6.04 -2.66
N LEU A 55 -14.97 -5.54 -3.59
CA LEU A 55 -13.62 -6.04 -3.83
C LEU A 55 -12.76 -5.94 -2.56
N LEU A 56 -12.77 -4.80 -1.87
CA LEU A 56 -12.01 -4.59 -0.63
C LEU A 56 -12.51 -5.50 0.49
N SER A 57 -13.81 -5.72 0.58
CA SER A 57 -14.40 -6.63 1.58
C SER A 57 -13.94 -8.07 1.37
N PHE A 58 -13.99 -8.58 0.13
CA PHE A 58 -13.46 -9.91 -0.21
C PHE A 58 -11.94 -10.00 0.04
N SER A 59 -11.20 -8.94 -0.29
CA SER A 59 -9.75 -8.88 -0.08
C SER A 59 -9.41 -8.93 1.41
N GLN A 60 -10.10 -8.15 2.26
CA GLN A 60 -9.93 -8.19 3.71
C GLN A 60 -10.23 -9.59 4.26
N GLN A 61 -11.35 -10.20 3.85
CA GLN A 61 -11.72 -11.55 4.31
C GLN A 61 -10.63 -12.58 4.00
N LYS A 62 -10.00 -12.49 2.83
CA LYS A 62 -8.91 -13.39 2.43
C LYS A 62 -7.59 -13.07 3.13
N PHE A 63 -7.24 -11.79 3.27
CA PHE A 63 -5.94 -11.37 3.81
C PHE A 63 -5.91 -11.34 5.34
N GLY A 64 -7.09 -11.38 5.98
CA GLY A 64 -7.30 -11.35 7.42
C GLY A 64 -7.33 -9.95 8.02
N ASP A 65 -6.93 -8.92 7.27
CA ASP A 65 -6.82 -7.55 7.74
C ASP A 65 -6.91 -6.56 6.57
N TYR A 66 -6.98 -5.26 6.88
CA TYR A 66 -7.02 -4.19 5.91
C TYR A 66 -6.08 -3.05 6.28
N GLN A 67 -5.27 -2.63 5.31
CA GLN A 67 -4.53 -1.39 5.36
C GLN A 67 -4.94 -0.50 4.18
N GLN A 68 -5.04 0.81 4.42
CA GLN A 68 -5.54 1.80 3.45
C GLN A 68 -4.86 1.75 2.06
N SER A 69 -3.57 1.40 1.99
CA SER A 69 -2.85 1.34 0.72
C SER A 69 -3.35 0.24 -0.22
N LEU A 70 -3.97 -0.83 0.32
CA LEU A 70 -4.69 -1.83 -0.48
C LEU A 70 -5.82 -1.17 -1.29
N GLY A 71 -6.53 -0.22 -0.68
CA GLY A 71 -7.57 0.58 -1.33
C GLY A 71 -7.06 1.30 -2.58
N TYR A 72 -5.84 1.84 -2.50
CA TYR A 72 -5.21 2.58 -3.61
C TYR A 72 -4.87 1.66 -4.77
N VAL A 73 -4.24 0.52 -4.48
CA VAL A 73 -3.87 -0.47 -5.50
C VAL A 73 -5.11 -1.07 -6.15
N ALA A 74 -6.12 -1.44 -5.36
CA ALA A 74 -7.40 -1.95 -5.87
C ALA A 74 -8.12 -0.92 -6.75
N GLY A 75 -8.14 0.34 -6.32
CA GLY A 75 -8.74 1.43 -7.07
C GLY A 75 -8.10 1.64 -8.43
N LEU A 76 -6.77 1.61 -8.51
CA LEU A 76 -6.04 1.72 -9.77
C LEU A 76 -6.33 0.52 -10.69
N LEU A 77 -6.27 -0.71 -10.16
CA LEU A 77 -6.52 -1.93 -10.95
C LEU A 77 -7.93 -1.96 -11.55
N LEU A 78 -8.93 -1.48 -10.82
CA LEU A 78 -10.32 -1.40 -11.29
C LEU A 78 -10.51 -0.42 -12.46
N LEU A 79 -9.53 0.42 -12.79
CA LEU A 79 -9.55 1.21 -14.02
C LEU A 79 -9.28 0.37 -15.28
N PHE A 80 -8.60 -0.77 -15.12
CA PHE A 80 -8.10 -1.58 -16.22
C PHE A 80 -8.74 -2.97 -16.30
N PHE A 81 -9.17 -3.51 -15.16
CA PHE A 81 -9.59 -4.89 -15.05
C PHE A 81 -10.96 -5.02 -14.36
N ASP A 82 -11.63 -6.13 -14.65
CA ASP A 82 -12.83 -6.52 -13.92
C ASP A 82 -12.49 -6.89 -12.46
N PRO A 83 -13.47 -6.89 -11.54
CA PRO A 83 -13.23 -7.14 -10.12
C PRO A 83 -12.61 -8.51 -9.81
N ALA A 84 -12.95 -9.56 -10.58
CA ALA A 84 -12.42 -10.88 -10.34
C ALA A 84 -10.94 -10.96 -10.73
N THR A 85 -10.55 -10.31 -11.83
CA THR A 85 -9.14 -10.16 -12.22
C THR A 85 -8.38 -9.30 -11.21
N CYS A 86 -8.95 -8.18 -10.76
CA CYS A 86 -8.35 -7.36 -9.70
C CYS A 86 -8.06 -8.18 -8.44
N PHE A 87 -9.03 -8.96 -7.97
CA PHE A 87 -8.87 -9.81 -6.79
C PHE A 87 -7.74 -10.84 -6.93
N LYS A 88 -7.60 -11.44 -8.12
CA LYS A 88 -6.49 -12.37 -8.42
C LYS A 88 -5.14 -11.65 -8.38
N VAL A 89 -5.03 -10.47 -8.99
CA VAL A 89 -3.79 -9.68 -8.96
C VAL A 89 -3.42 -9.30 -7.53
N LEU A 90 -4.37 -8.76 -6.75
CA LEU A 90 -4.16 -8.41 -5.34
C LEU A 90 -3.73 -9.63 -4.51
N THR A 91 -4.34 -10.78 -4.77
CA THR A 91 -3.95 -12.05 -4.13
C THR A 91 -2.50 -12.41 -4.43
N VAL A 92 -2.08 -12.34 -5.70
CA VAL A 92 -0.69 -12.65 -6.08
C VAL A 92 0.29 -11.66 -5.45
N LEU A 93 -0.07 -10.36 -5.42
CA LEU A 93 0.75 -9.33 -4.77
C LEU A 93 0.92 -9.57 -3.27
N ASN A 94 -0.14 -10.03 -2.58
CA ASN A 94 -0.11 -10.29 -1.15
C ASN A 94 0.51 -11.63 -0.77
N ASP A 95 0.31 -12.69 -1.57
CA ASP A 95 0.69 -14.05 -1.16
C ASP A 95 2.08 -14.45 -1.69
N SER A 96 2.56 -13.82 -2.78
CA SER A 96 3.85 -14.19 -3.38
C SER A 96 5.04 -13.56 -2.67
N PRO A 97 6.11 -14.34 -2.37
CA PRO A 97 7.33 -13.81 -1.77
C PRO A 97 8.07 -12.81 -2.67
N LYS A 98 7.76 -12.79 -3.97
CA LYS A 98 8.33 -11.83 -4.93
C LYS A 98 7.82 -10.40 -4.71
N TYR A 99 6.61 -10.23 -4.17
CA TYR A 99 5.89 -8.95 -4.17
C TYR A 99 5.76 -8.37 -2.75
N LEU A 100 4.54 -8.18 -2.24
CA LEU A 100 4.25 -7.39 -1.05
C LEU A 100 3.72 -8.23 0.12
N PRO A 101 4.33 -9.39 0.47
CA PRO A 101 3.79 -10.24 1.50
C PRO A 101 3.76 -9.53 2.85
N GLY A 102 2.56 -9.43 3.43
CA GLY A 102 2.34 -8.81 4.74
C GLY A 102 2.31 -7.28 4.76
N TYR A 103 2.39 -6.60 3.61
CA TYR A 103 2.38 -5.13 3.57
C TYR A 103 1.00 -4.52 3.84
N TRP A 104 -0.08 -5.27 3.58
CA TRP A 104 -1.45 -4.81 3.79
C TRP A 104 -2.11 -5.35 5.06
N ARG A 105 -1.31 -5.88 5.99
CA ARG A 105 -1.76 -6.24 7.34
C ARG A 105 -1.80 -4.99 8.23
N GLY A 106 -2.61 -4.98 9.29
CA GLY A 106 -3.02 -3.78 10.02
C GLY A 106 -1.89 -2.94 10.60
N GLU A 107 -0.83 -3.57 11.11
CA GLU A 107 0.35 -2.83 11.61
C GLU A 107 1.38 -2.48 10.52
N ALA A 108 1.18 -2.97 9.28
CA ALA A 108 2.09 -2.82 8.14
C ALA A 108 3.58 -3.05 8.48
N THR A 109 3.85 -3.89 9.49
CA THR A 109 5.18 -4.12 10.09
C THR A 109 6.21 -4.48 9.03
N ALA A 110 5.84 -5.33 8.07
CA ALA A 110 6.72 -5.74 6.98
C ALA A 110 7.18 -4.55 6.11
N CYS A 111 6.27 -3.62 5.81
CA CYS A 111 6.59 -2.43 5.03
C CYS A 111 7.50 -1.47 5.81
N ALA A 112 7.24 -1.29 7.10
CA ALA A 112 8.07 -0.45 7.97
C ALA A 112 9.49 -1.02 8.11
N VAL A 113 9.60 -2.33 8.36
CA VAL A 113 10.88 -3.05 8.44
C VAL A 113 11.69 -2.88 7.15
N ASP A 114 11.07 -3.06 5.98
CA ASP A 114 11.76 -2.88 4.70
C ASP A 114 12.19 -1.43 4.45
N GLY A 115 11.44 -0.45 4.98
CA GLY A 115 11.88 0.94 5.03
C GLY A 115 13.18 1.13 5.83
N TYR A 116 13.28 0.52 7.01
CA TYR A 116 14.51 0.56 7.82
C TYR A 116 15.67 -0.17 7.15
N VAL A 117 15.42 -1.31 6.50
CA VAL A 117 16.45 -1.99 5.70
C VAL A 117 16.98 -1.06 4.63
N CYS A 118 16.10 -0.41 3.86
CA CYS A 118 16.51 0.54 2.82
C CYS A 118 17.30 1.73 3.38
N THR A 119 16.85 2.31 4.50
CA THR A 119 17.57 3.41 5.16
C THR A 119 18.96 3.01 5.63
N ASN A 120 19.17 1.75 6.02
CA ASN A 120 20.49 1.23 6.39
C ASN A 120 21.43 1.04 5.19
N LEU A 121 20.90 1.04 3.96
CA LEU A 121 21.70 0.99 2.73
C LEU A 121 22.10 2.37 2.20
N LEU A 122 21.54 3.45 2.78
CA LEU A 122 21.90 4.81 2.41
C LEU A 122 23.32 5.15 2.85
N LYS A 123 23.91 6.15 2.19
CA LYS A 123 25.18 6.72 2.60
C LYS A 123 25.07 7.26 4.04
N PRO A 124 26.12 7.13 4.88
CA PRO A 124 26.03 7.50 6.29
C PRO A 124 25.54 8.92 6.55
N HIS A 125 25.98 9.90 5.75
CA HIS A 125 25.57 11.30 5.91
C HIS A 125 24.09 11.52 5.55
N LEU A 126 23.54 10.81 4.56
CA LEU A 126 22.11 10.86 4.25
C LEU A 126 21.27 10.28 5.39
N LYS A 127 21.70 9.14 5.96
CA LYS A 127 21.02 8.54 7.12
C LYS A 127 21.03 9.49 8.31
N GLN A 128 22.18 10.09 8.62
CA GLN A 128 22.30 11.09 9.68
C GLN A 128 21.40 12.29 9.39
N ARG A 129 21.38 12.78 8.15
CA ARG A 129 20.56 13.94 7.78
C ARG A 129 19.07 13.68 7.96
N LEU A 130 18.58 12.50 7.57
CA LEU A 130 17.19 12.11 7.81
C LEU A 130 16.85 12.08 9.30
N GLN A 131 17.78 11.61 10.14
CA GLN A 131 17.60 11.61 11.60
C GLN A 131 17.54 13.03 12.17
N GLU A 132 18.44 13.92 11.76
CA GLU A 132 18.44 15.34 12.16
C GLU A 132 17.15 16.05 11.75
N LEU A 133 16.63 15.72 10.57
CA LEU A 133 15.35 16.21 10.07
C LEU A 133 14.15 15.52 10.73
N GLY A 134 14.34 14.51 11.60
CA GLY A 134 13.24 13.78 12.23
C GLY A 134 12.38 12.97 11.25
N LEU A 135 12.95 12.55 10.12
CA LEU A 135 12.28 11.78 9.07
C LEU A 135 12.49 10.29 9.30
N LEU A 136 11.49 9.64 9.89
CA LEU A 136 11.50 8.20 10.09
C LEU A 136 10.95 7.48 8.85
N PRO A 137 11.55 6.34 8.42
CA PRO A 137 11.14 5.63 7.22
C PRO A 137 9.64 5.29 7.20
N GLU A 138 9.12 4.84 8.34
CA GLU A 138 7.71 4.48 8.55
C GLU A 138 6.72 5.56 8.08
N THR A 139 7.12 6.83 8.14
CA THR A 139 6.25 7.98 7.83
C THR A 139 5.99 8.16 6.33
N PHE A 140 6.79 7.54 5.46
CA PHE A 140 6.66 7.70 4.01
C PHE A 140 6.66 6.38 3.23
N VAL A 141 7.33 5.33 3.72
CA VAL A 141 7.43 4.06 2.97
C VAL A 141 6.09 3.35 2.79
N GLN A 142 5.12 3.57 3.67
CA GLN A 142 3.78 2.99 3.50
C GLN A 142 3.14 3.43 2.17
N LYS A 143 3.35 4.68 1.76
CA LYS A 143 2.80 5.19 0.50
C LYS A 143 3.67 4.83 -0.71
N TRP A 144 4.98 4.71 -0.52
CA TRP A 144 5.90 4.31 -1.59
C TRP A 144 5.79 2.82 -1.92
N PHE A 145 5.83 1.98 -0.88
CA PHE A 145 5.98 0.54 -1.01
C PHE A 145 4.62 -0.15 -1.00
N ALA A 146 3.84 -0.03 0.08
CA ALA A 146 2.53 -0.67 0.16
C ALA A 146 1.50 -0.04 -0.79
N GLY A 147 1.60 1.29 -0.99
CA GLY A 147 0.79 2.05 -1.95
C GLY A 147 1.36 2.15 -3.36
N LEU A 148 2.51 1.52 -3.65
CA LEU A 148 3.19 1.51 -4.96
C LEU A 148 3.32 2.90 -5.60
N CYS A 149 3.59 3.92 -4.79
CA CYS A 149 3.72 5.32 -5.21
C CYS A 149 2.50 5.92 -5.94
N ILE A 150 1.34 5.25 -5.97
CA ILE A 150 0.17 5.61 -6.80
C ILE A 150 -0.30 7.04 -6.56
N HIS A 151 -0.19 7.53 -5.32
CA HIS A 151 -0.61 8.89 -4.95
C HIS A 151 0.49 9.96 -5.03
N HIS A 152 1.73 9.60 -5.33
CA HIS A 152 2.86 10.56 -5.33
C HIS A 152 3.48 10.71 -6.71
N LEU A 153 3.56 9.63 -7.50
CA LEU A 153 4.11 9.73 -8.84
C LEU A 153 3.07 10.30 -9.83
N PRO A 154 3.48 11.23 -10.71
CA PRO A 154 2.67 11.64 -11.84
C PRO A 154 2.31 10.44 -12.73
N TYR A 155 1.10 10.41 -13.30
CA TYR A 155 0.63 9.26 -14.11
C TYR A 155 1.58 8.87 -15.24
N GLY A 156 2.22 9.84 -15.92
CA GLY A 156 3.17 9.57 -16.99
C GLY A 156 4.40 8.77 -16.53
N THR A 157 4.80 8.89 -15.27
CA THR A 157 5.94 8.20 -14.67
C THR A 157 5.50 6.97 -13.86
N LEU A 158 4.27 6.97 -13.34
CA LEU A 158 3.72 5.91 -12.51
C LEU A 158 3.67 4.57 -13.26
N PHE A 159 3.27 4.56 -14.54
CA PHE A 159 3.16 3.30 -15.29
C PHE A 159 4.53 2.67 -15.57
N ASP A 160 5.54 3.46 -15.92
CA ASP A 160 6.92 2.95 -16.03
C ASP A 160 7.42 2.36 -14.71
N PHE A 161 7.09 3.02 -13.59
CA PHE A 161 7.39 2.50 -12.26
C PHE A 161 6.68 1.16 -11.99
N LEU A 162 5.39 1.06 -12.30
CA LEU A 162 4.60 -0.16 -12.09
C LEU A 162 5.08 -1.31 -12.99
N ASP A 163 5.41 -1.06 -14.26
CA ASP A 163 5.94 -2.07 -15.17
C ASP A 163 7.25 -2.67 -14.64
N ASN A 164 8.15 -1.80 -14.15
CA ASN A 164 9.38 -2.26 -13.51
C ASN A 164 9.10 -3.05 -12.22
N PHE A 165 8.16 -2.60 -11.40
CA PHE A 165 7.74 -3.31 -10.19
C PHE A 165 7.15 -4.68 -10.52
N PHE A 166 6.23 -4.81 -11.47
CA PHE A 166 5.62 -6.10 -11.83
C PHE A 166 6.66 -7.07 -12.40
N ARG A 167 7.62 -6.57 -13.17
CA ARG A 167 8.73 -7.35 -13.73
C ARG A 167 9.67 -7.86 -12.65
N VAL A 168 10.17 -6.99 -11.78
CA VAL A 168 11.25 -7.29 -10.82
C VAL A 168 10.73 -7.74 -9.46
N GLY A 169 9.63 -7.18 -8.98
CA GLY A 169 9.06 -7.42 -7.65
C GLY A 169 9.56 -6.44 -6.59
N ASN A 170 9.51 -6.86 -5.32
CA ASN A 170 9.86 -6.04 -4.16
C ASN A 170 11.27 -5.46 -4.24
N ALA A 171 12.23 -6.19 -4.81
CA ALA A 171 13.59 -5.71 -5.00
C ALA A 171 13.66 -4.37 -5.76
N TYR A 172 12.72 -4.12 -6.68
CA TYR A 172 12.66 -2.84 -7.39
C TYR A 172 12.25 -1.67 -6.49
N LEU A 173 11.45 -1.89 -5.45
CA LEU A 173 11.13 -0.84 -4.48
C LEU A 173 12.38 -0.37 -3.73
N PHE A 174 13.28 -1.30 -3.40
CA PHE A 174 14.57 -1.01 -2.76
C PHE A 174 15.49 -0.28 -3.74
N GLN A 175 15.54 -0.73 -5.00
CA GLN A 175 16.33 -0.07 -6.05
C GLN A 175 15.85 1.37 -6.30
N PHE A 176 14.53 1.57 -6.39
CA PHE A 176 13.92 2.89 -6.56
C PHE A 176 14.19 3.79 -5.35
N PHE A 177 14.10 3.26 -4.14
CA PHE A 177 14.44 3.99 -2.92
C PHE A 177 15.87 4.52 -2.97
N LEU A 178 16.85 3.66 -3.30
CA LEU A 178 18.26 4.05 -3.39
C LEU A 178 18.50 5.06 -4.51
N ALA A 179 17.92 4.83 -5.68
CA ALA A 179 18.02 5.75 -6.81
C ALA A 179 17.45 7.14 -6.48
N PHE A 180 16.34 7.21 -5.75
CA PHE A 180 15.75 8.48 -5.32
C PHE A 180 16.70 9.22 -4.39
N PHE A 181 17.21 8.56 -3.36
CA PHE A 181 18.08 9.21 -2.38
C PHE A 181 19.44 9.62 -2.96
N ASP A 182 19.92 8.93 -4.00
CA ASP A 182 21.09 9.38 -4.78
C ASP A 182 20.76 10.60 -5.65
N GLU A 183 19.65 10.58 -6.39
CA GLU A 183 19.27 11.67 -7.30
C GLU A 183 19.00 12.97 -6.54
N PHE A 184 18.37 12.87 -5.36
CA PHE A 184 17.93 14.01 -4.55
C PHE A 184 18.83 14.29 -3.34
N GLU A 185 20.03 13.71 -3.30
CA GLU A 185 20.96 13.85 -2.17
C GLU A 185 21.21 15.32 -1.82
N ALA A 186 21.57 16.15 -2.81
CA ALA A 186 21.86 17.56 -2.59
C ALA A 186 20.65 18.32 -2.02
N ASP A 187 19.44 18.05 -2.52
CA ASP A 187 18.22 18.70 -2.06
C ASP A 187 17.91 18.32 -0.60
N ILE A 188 18.06 17.03 -0.25
CA ILE A 188 17.85 16.54 1.13
C ILE A 188 18.87 17.14 2.10
N MET A 189 20.14 17.22 1.67
CA MET A 189 21.20 17.82 2.50
C MET A 189 20.96 19.31 2.72
N ASN A 190 20.42 20.02 1.73
CA ASN A 190 20.17 21.46 1.79
C ASN A 190 18.81 21.84 2.37
N ALA A 191 17.87 20.90 2.54
CA ALA A 191 16.56 21.18 3.11
C ALA A 191 16.70 21.82 4.49
N ALA A 192 16.05 22.96 4.72
CA ALA A 192 16.21 23.75 5.94
C ALA A 192 15.54 23.08 7.15
N ASN A 193 14.46 22.34 6.92
CA ASN A 193 13.63 21.77 7.97
C ASN A 193 12.87 20.52 7.50
N ASN A 194 12.21 19.86 8.46
CA ASN A 194 11.41 18.66 8.22
C ASN A 194 10.31 18.86 7.16
N PRO A 195 9.45 19.91 7.22
CA PRO A 195 8.44 20.14 6.18
C PRO A 195 8.97 20.17 4.75
N GLU A 196 10.06 20.90 4.50
CA GLU A 196 10.64 21.03 3.16
C GLU A 196 11.13 19.67 2.62
N ALA A 197 11.87 18.92 3.44
CA ALA A 197 12.32 17.59 3.07
C ALA A 197 11.14 16.60 2.91
N ASN A 198 10.09 16.74 3.72
CA ASN A 198 8.87 15.93 3.59
C ASN A 198 8.13 16.18 2.27
N MET A 199 8.04 17.43 1.82
CA MET A 199 7.44 17.74 0.51
C MET A 199 8.22 17.05 -0.62
N LEU A 200 9.55 17.02 -0.52
CA LEU A 200 10.40 16.36 -1.50
C LEU A 200 10.21 14.83 -1.50
N ILE A 201 10.20 14.20 -0.32
CA ILE A 201 9.97 12.76 -0.14
C ILE A 201 8.54 12.36 -0.55
N ARG A 202 7.58 13.29 -0.47
CA ARG A 202 6.22 13.09 -1.02
C ARG A 202 6.14 13.39 -2.51
N PHE A 203 7.26 13.68 -3.16
CA PHE A 203 7.34 14.03 -4.59
C PHE A 203 6.57 15.31 -4.95
N GLU A 204 6.13 16.10 -3.96
CA GLU A 204 5.34 17.32 -4.17
C GLU A 204 6.20 18.47 -4.71
N SER A 205 7.45 18.58 -4.22
CA SER A 205 8.44 19.55 -4.70
C SER A 205 9.47 18.95 -5.66
N ALA A 206 9.45 17.64 -5.90
CA ALA A 206 10.40 16.96 -6.78
C ALA A 206 10.07 17.24 -8.25
N PRO A 207 11.03 17.73 -9.07
CA PRO A 207 10.79 17.93 -10.50
C PRO A 207 10.44 16.62 -11.21
N GLN A 208 9.39 16.62 -12.02
CA GLN A 208 8.87 15.41 -12.68
C GLN A 208 9.92 14.73 -13.57
N GLU A 209 10.77 15.51 -14.24
CA GLU A 209 11.87 14.98 -15.06
C GLU A 209 12.88 14.18 -14.23
N ARG A 210 13.23 14.67 -13.04
CA ARG A 210 14.15 13.99 -12.12
C ARG A 210 13.52 12.74 -11.52
N LEU A 211 12.21 12.75 -11.24
CA LEU A 211 11.46 11.55 -10.85
C LEU A 211 11.45 10.49 -11.97
N ALA A 212 11.20 10.89 -13.22
CA ALA A 212 11.25 9.98 -14.37
C ALA A 212 12.65 9.39 -14.57
N LYS A 213 13.69 10.23 -14.44
CA LYS A 213 15.09 9.78 -14.44
C LYS A 213 15.35 8.78 -13.31
N THR A 214 14.83 9.02 -12.11
CA THR A 214 14.95 8.11 -10.96
C THR A 214 14.32 6.75 -11.24
N VAL A 215 13.09 6.73 -11.77
CA VAL A 215 12.39 5.49 -12.15
C VAL A 215 13.18 4.68 -13.17
N LYS A 216 13.77 5.34 -14.17
CA LYS A 216 14.65 4.68 -15.14
C LYS A 216 15.94 4.18 -14.49
N ALA A 217 16.60 5.04 -13.71
CA ALA A 217 17.88 4.75 -13.08
C ALA A 217 17.80 3.60 -12.08
N ALA A 218 16.65 3.43 -11.40
CA ALA A 218 16.41 2.33 -10.48
C ALA A 218 16.63 0.94 -11.13
N THR A 219 16.48 0.83 -12.46
CA THR A 219 16.72 -0.44 -13.18
C THR A 219 18.19 -0.70 -13.53
N GLU A 220 19.09 0.24 -13.22
CA GLU A 220 20.50 0.12 -13.54
C GLU A 220 21.21 -0.93 -12.68
N ALA A 221 22.21 -1.60 -13.27
CA ALA A 221 22.91 -2.72 -12.65
C ALA A 221 23.53 -2.40 -11.29
N ARG A 222 23.90 -1.13 -11.02
CA ARG A 222 24.47 -0.74 -9.72
C ARG A 222 23.49 -0.95 -8.56
N TYR A 223 22.21 -0.63 -8.73
CA TYR A 223 21.21 -0.79 -7.67
C TYR A 223 20.78 -2.24 -7.53
N ASP A 224 20.68 -2.96 -8.65
CA ASP A 224 20.44 -4.41 -8.62
C ASP A 224 21.56 -5.16 -7.88
N ALA A 225 22.82 -4.86 -8.18
CA ALA A 225 23.96 -5.44 -7.50
C ALA A 225 23.98 -5.08 -6.01
N GLN A 226 23.68 -3.83 -5.65
CA GLN A 226 23.63 -3.38 -4.26
C GLN A 226 22.55 -4.13 -3.46
N VAL A 227 21.33 -4.23 -3.99
CA VAL A 227 20.23 -4.95 -3.32
C VAL A 227 20.51 -6.46 -3.24
N LYS A 228 21.14 -7.06 -4.24
CA LYS A 228 21.54 -8.48 -4.20
C LYS A 228 22.70 -8.77 -3.28
N SER A 229 23.53 -7.77 -2.97
CA SER A 229 24.70 -7.94 -2.11
C SER A 229 24.33 -8.14 -0.63
N ILE A 230 23.08 -7.85 -0.25
CA ILE A 230 22.61 -7.95 1.12
C ILE A 230 21.78 -9.21 1.38
N ASP A 231 21.92 -9.76 2.59
CA ASP A 231 20.98 -10.73 3.12
C ASP A 231 19.75 -9.99 3.65
N VAL A 232 18.77 -9.77 2.77
CA VAL A 232 17.52 -9.06 3.09
C VAL A 232 16.80 -9.70 4.29
N HIS A 233 16.83 -11.03 4.42
CA HIS A 233 16.16 -11.71 5.53
C HIS A 233 16.82 -11.37 6.86
N ARG A 234 18.14 -11.47 6.93
CA ARG A 234 18.90 -11.07 8.12
C ARG A 234 18.71 -9.59 8.44
N CYS A 235 18.77 -8.72 7.43
CA CYS A 235 18.55 -7.29 7.60
C CYS A 235 17.15 -6.98 8.15
N ARG A 236 16.10 -7.69 7.71
CA ARG A 236 14.74 -7.56 8.24
C ARG A 236 14.66 -7.93 9.72
N ILE A 237 15.30 -9.02 10.14
CA ILE A 237 15.36 -9.42 11.56
C ILE A 237 16.01 -8.32 12.39
N THR A 238 17.18 -7.83 11.97
CA THR A 238 17.89 -6.75 12.67
C THR A 238 17.06 -5.49 12.75
N ALA A 239 16.47 -5.04 11.63
CA ALA A 239 15.64 -3.84 11.58
C ALA A 239 14.41 -3.95 12.51
N PHE A 240 13.75 -5.11 12.54
CA PHE A 240 12.63 -5.34 13.45
C PHE A 240 13.06 -5.26 14.92
N GLN A 241 14.17 -5.91 15.29
CA GLN A 241 14.67 -5.93 16.67
C GLN A 241 15.15 -4.55 17.15
N GLU A 242 15.88 -3.82 16.31
CA GLU A 242 16.53 -2.56 16.70
C GLU A 242 15.58 -1.37 16.70
N ALA A 243 14.71 -1.27 15.69
CA ALA A 243 13.89 -0.07 15.46
C ALA A 243 12.44 -0.26 15.91
N LEU A 244 11.82 -1.40 15.59
CA LEU A 244 10.37 -1.58 15.75
C LEU A 244 9.99 -2.23 17.07
N SER A 245 10.73 -3.24 17.53
CA SER A 245 10.44 -3.96 18.79
C SER A 245 10.44 -3.03 19.99
N LYS A 246 11.41 -2.10 20.07
CA LYS A 246 11.49 -1.13 21.17
C LYS A 246 10.31 -0.17 21.17
N ARG A 247 9.88 0.31 19.99
CA ARG A 247 8.73 1.22 19.86
C ARG A 247 7.41 0.50 20.14
N LEU A 248 7.24 -0.74 19.67
CA LEU A 248 6.05 -1.53 19.96
C LEU A 248 5.94 -1.82 21.46
N GLN A 249 7.04 -2.14 22.13
CA GLN A 249 7.09 -2.30 23.58
C GLN A 249 6.70 -1.00 24.31
N SER A 250 7.33 0.13 23.96
CA SER A 250 6.99 1.43 24.56
C SER A 250 5.56 1.89 24.28
N ALA A 251 5.02 1.58 23.09
CA ALA A 251 3.63 1.89 22.74
C ALA A 251 2.65 1.03 23.55
N ASN A 252 2.95 -0.25 23.74
CA ASN A 252 2.12 -1.13 24.56
C ASN A 252 2.17 -0.71 26.04
N GLU A 253 3.36 -0.42 26.58
CA GLU A 253 3.54 0.07 27.96
C GLU A 253 2.79 1.39 28.21
N GLY A 254 2.88 2.36 27.30
CA GLY A 254 2.15 3.62 27.41
C GLY A 254 0.63 3.46 27.26
N MET A 255 0.17 2.40 26.60
CA MET A 255 -1.25 2.06 26.46
C MET A 255 -1.78 1.39 27.74
N TRP A 256 -0.99 0.52 28.38
CA TRP A 256 -1.29 -0.06 29.69
C TRP A 256 -1.32 1.02 30.78
N GLN A 257 -0.37 1.97 30.78
CA GLN A 257 -0.40 3.10 31.71
C GLN A 257 -1.65 3.97 31.56
N LYS A 258 -2.09 4.23 30.31
CA LYS A 258 -3.35 4.96 30.06
C LYS A 258 -4.60 4.16 30.44
N MET A 259 -4.56 2.83 30.39
CA MET A 259 -5.63 1.98 30.90
C MET A 259 -5.65 1.98 32.44
N ASP A 260 -4.49 1.98 33.09
CA ASP A 260 -4.36 2.05 34.55
C ASP A 260 -4.82 3.41 35.08
N ASP A 261 -4.42 4.51 34.42
CA ASP A 261 -4.88 5.87 34.73
C ASP A 261 -6.39 6.08 34.48
N GLY A 262 -7.00 5.24 33.64
CA GLY A 262 -8.45 5.20 33.40
C GLY A 262 -9.22 4.36 34.41
N ILE A 263 -8.54 3.52 35.20
CA ILE A 263 -9.09 2.76 36.33
C ILE A 263 -8.69 3.50 37.62
N MET A 264 -8.99 4.79 37.70
CA MET A 264 -9.08 5.46 38.99
C MET A 264 -10.39 5.02 39.63
N PHE A 265 -10.29 4.10 40.60
CA PHE A 265 -11.39 3.68 41.47
C PHE A 265 -12.11 4.93 42.00
N SER A 266 -13.34 5.15 41.52
CA SER A 266 -14.29 6.02 42.19
C SER A 266 -14.81 5.26 43.41
N ASP A 267 -14.01 5.21 44.47
CA ASP A 267 -14.53 4.90 45.80
C ASP A 267 -15.19 6.17 46.33
N GLU A 268 -16.42 6.43 45.87
CA GLU A 268 -17.38 7.26 46.60
C GLU A 268 -18.53 6.38 47.09
N GLU A 269 -18.46 6.16 48.41
CA GLU A 269 -19.55 6.19 49.38
C GLU A 269 -20.65 5.12 49.32
N ASP A 270 -20.69 4.29 50.37
CA ASP A 270 -21.93 3.89 51.01
C ASP A 270 -21.80 4.04 52.54
N GLY A 271 -22.52 5.03 53.08
CA GLY A 271 -23.31 4.96 54.33
C GLY A 271 -22.62 4.71 55.67
#